data_AF-A0A6L7WB56-F1
#
_entry.id   AF-A0A6L7WB56-F1
#
_cell.length_a   1.000
_cell.length_b   1.000
_cell.length_c   1.000
_cell.angle_alpha   90.00
_cell.angle_beta   90.00
_cell.angle_gamma   90.00
#
_symmetry.space_group_name_H-M   'P 1'
#
loop_
_entity.id
_entity.type
_entity.pdbx_description
1 polymer ?
#
loop_
_entity_poly.entity_id
_entity_poly.type
_entity_poly.pdbx_seq_one_letter_code
_entity_poly.pdbx_strand_id
1 'polypeptide(L)'
;MTFCLGMKCEEGLLAIADTRITSGTETSIAKKIAVHQHEEHSMFILTSGLRSIRDKALTYFEERLEEDESGLGRLYRAANALAEEMRRVRTEDEHWLTVSGLAFDLHCVIGGQLQDDDEPHLYLIYPEGNWVEVQSGTPYVIIGESRYGKPILDRAWSYDQPLVNALRDGLLAFDATFTSASDVDPPVDCVLYRNDSYHVSERRFDADDLAVLREYWGSALRSAVDDAVPLITPLMDALDQGPQHPDRISPVRPSA
;
A
#
# COMPACT_ATOMS: atom_id res chain seq x y z
N MET A 1 -12.55 0.64 5.24
CA MET A 1 -11.42 0.83 4.32
C MET A 1 -10.30 -0.13 4.75
N THR A 2 -9.15 -0.09 4.09
CA THR A 2 -8.09 -1.11 4.18
C THR A 2 -6.77 -0.45 3.81
N PHE A 3 -5.66 -0.82 4.43
CA PHE A 3 -4.32 -0.45 4.01
C PHE A 3 -3.54 -1.73 3.72
N CYS A 4 -3.24 -1.98 2.45
CA CYS A 4 -2.28 -3.01 2.07
C CYS A 4 -1.19 -2.40 1.18
N LEU A 5 0.06 -2.75 1.46
CA LEU A 5 1.25 -2.23 0.82
C LEU A 5 2.09 -3.40 0.32
N GLY A 6 2.44 -3.40 -0.96
CA GLY A 6 3.46 -4.27 -1.55
C GLY A 6 4.68 -3.45 -1.94
N MET A 7 5.88 -3.95 -1.65
CA MET A 7 7.16 -3.29 -1.92
C MET A 7 8.13 -4.28 -2.57
N LYS A 8 8.94 -3.80 -3.51
CA LYS A 8 9.97 -4.56 -4.21
C LYS A 8 11.31 -3.83 -4.09
N CYS A 9 12.37 -4.57 -3.81
CA CYS A 9 13.76 -4.09 -3.75
C CYS A 9 14.73 -5.13 -4.27
N GLU A 10 16.02 -4.81 -4.30
CA GLU A 10 17.08 -5.74 -4.73
C GLU A 10 17.14 -7.04 -3.93
N GLU A 11 16.71 -7.06 -2.66
CA GLU A 11 16.77 -8.25 -1.80
C GLU A 11 15.50 -9.13 -1.87
N GLY A 12 14.39 -8.60 -2.42
CA GLY A 12 13.13 -9.31 -2.54
C GLY A 12 11.90 -8.44 -2.34
N LEU A 13 10.85 -9.04 -1.77
CA LEU A 13 9.53 -8.45 -1.62
C LEU A 13 9.14 -8.32 -0.14
N LEU A 14 8.42 -7.24 0.16
CA LEU A 14 7.75 -7.05 1.43
C LEU A 14 6.27 -6.73 1.19
N ALA A 15 5.40 -7.34 1.99
CA ALA A 15 3.98 -7.03 2.02
C ALA A 15 3.56 -6.65 3.45
N ILE A 16 2.68 -5.66 3.58
CA ILE A 16 2.07 -5.25 4.86
C ILE A 16 0.57 -5.11 4.61
N ALA A 17 -0.27 -5.66 5.48
CA ALA A 17 -1.70 -5.44 5.46
C ALA A 17 -2.25 -5.20 6.87
N ASP A 18 -3.10 -4.19 7.02
CA ASP A 18 -3.93 -4.06 8.21
C ASP A 18 -4.98 -5.18 8.28
N THR A 19 -5.61 -5.34 9.43
CA THR A 19 -6.57 -6.43 9.65
C THR A 19 -7.99 -5.96 9.97
N ARG A 20 -8.21 -4.65 10.08
CA ARG A 20 -9.51 -4.10 10.49
C ARG A 20 -10.54 -4.24 9.38
N ILE A 21 -11.71 -4.76 9.73
CA ILE A 21 -12.90 -4.80 8.88
C ILE A 21 -14.01 -4.02 9.58
N THR A 22 -14.58 -3.06 8.88
CA THR A 22 -15.72 -2.26 9.36
C THR A 22 -16.97 -2.64 8.58
N SER A 23 -18.03 -3.02 9.28
CA SER A 23 -19.34 -3.33 8.72
C SER A 23 -20.42 -2.54 9.47
N GLY A 24 -20.86 -1.43 8.88
CA GLY A 24 -21.73 -0.48 9.58
C GLY A 24 -21.02 0.09 10.81
N THR A 25 -21.54 -0.19 12.00
CA THR A 25 -20.96 0.23 13.28
C THR A 25 -20.08 -0.83 13.94
N GLU A 26 -20.04 -2.04 13.39
CA GLU A 26 -19.26 -3.14 13.96
C GLU A 26 -17.86 -3.19 13.35
N THR A 27 -16.88 -3.55 14.20
CA THR A 27 -15.50 -3.77 13.77
C THR A 27 -15.09 -5.20 14.11
N SER A 28 -14.35 -5.82 13.19
CA SER A 28 -13.81 -7.17 13.35
C SER A 28 -12.41 -7.25 12.76
N ILE A 29 -11.71 -8.33 13.05
CA ILE A 29 -10.36 -8.60 12.54
C ILE A 29 -10.48 -9.73 11.50
N ALA A 30 -9.92 -9.51 10.31
CA ALA A 30 -9.76 -10.54 9.29
C ALA A 30 -8.43 -10.36 8.55
N LYS A 31 -7.83 -11.48 8.13
CA LYS A 31 -6.65 -11.43 7.27
C LYS A 31 -7.01 -10.79 5.93
N LYS A 32 -6.07 -10.00 5.39
CA LYS A 32 -6.12 -9.43 4.04
C LYS A 32 -4.96 -9.89 3.17
N ILE A 33 -4.19 -10.85 3.70
CA ILE A 33 -3.10 -11.55 3.03
C ILE A 33 -3.50 -13.02 2.91
N ALA A 34 -3.44 -13.57 1.70
CA ALA A 34 -3.41 -15.00 1.45
C ALA A 34 -1.98 -15.41 1.05
N VAL A 35 -1.51 -16.57 1.51
CA VAL A 35 -0.18 -17.11 1.18
C VAL A 35 -0.36 -18.49 0.57
N HIS A 36 0.27 -18.72 -0.58
CA HIS A 36 0.32 -20.01 -1.24
C HIS A 36 1.78 -20.41 -1.38
N GLN A 37 2.13 -21.55 -0.78
CA GLN A 37 3.49 -22.08 -0.82
C GLN A 37 3.47 -23.59 -1.06
N HIS A 38 4.08 -24.02 -2.16
CA HIS A 38 4.27 -25.42 -2.54
C HIS A 38 5.54 -25.58 -3.37
N GLU A 39 6.53 -26.34 -2.88
CA GLU A 39 7.84 -26.51 -3.56
C GLU A 39 8.44 -25.15 -4.01
N GLU A 40 8.75 -24.99 -5.30
CA GLU A 40 9.26 -23.75 -5.93
C GLU A 40 8.14 -22.78 -6.35
N HIS A 41 6.94 -22.93 -5.78
CA HIS A 41 5.81 -22.03 -6.01
C HIS A 41 5.50 -21.29 -4.70
N SER A 42 5.98 -20.05 -4.59
CA SER A 42 5.75 -19.22 -3.41
C SER A 42 5.21 -17.86 -3.79
N MET A 43 4.00 -17.56 -3.34
CA MET A 43 3.34 -16.29 -3.60
C MET A 43 2.43 -15.86 -2.43
N PHE A 44 2.15 -14.56 -2.39
CA PHE A 44 1.18 -13.95 -1.50
C PHE A 44 0.25 -13.03 -2.29
N ILE A 45 -0.96 -12.84 -1.77
CA ILE A 45 -1.99 -11.97 -2.35
C ILE A 45 -2.50 -11.03 -1.26
N LEU A 46 -2.37 -9.72 -1.50
CA LEU A 46 -3.03 -8.69 -0.72
C LEU A 46 -4.37 -8.36 -1.37
N THR A 47 -5.42 -8.16 -0.58
CA THR A 47 -6.74 -7.77 -1.09
C THR A 47 -7.27 -6.52 -0.40
N SER A 48 -8.00 -5.68 -1.15
CA SER A 48 -8.72 -4.53 -0.60
C SER A 48 -10.05 -4.32 -1.34
N GLY A 49 -10.90 -3.47 -0.77
CA GLY A 49 -12.25 -3.23 -1.26
C GLY A 49 -13.30 -4.13 -0.60
N LEU A 50 -14.40 -4.44 -1.29
CA LEU A 50 -15.55 -5.14 -0.71
C LEU A 50 -15.20 -6.58 -0.28
N ARG A 51 -15.46 -6.92 0.99
CA ARG A 51 -15.12 -8.24 1.55
C ARG A 51 -15.81 -9.39 0.82
N SER A 52 -17.09 -9.26 0.51
CA SER A 52 -17.86 -10.34 -0.14
C SER A 52 -17.26 -10.79 -1.47
N ILE A 53 -16.79 -9.85 -2.29
CA ILE A 53 -16.17 -10.17 -3.59
C ILE A 53 -14.71 -10.59 -3.45
N ARG A 54 -13.98 -10.11 -2.42
CA ARG A 54 -12.63 -10.59 -2.10
C ARG A 54 -12.65 -12.07 -1.73
N ASP A 55 -13.49 -12.41 -0.74
CA ASP A 55 -13.58 -13.77 -0.20
C ASP A 55 -13.95 -14.74 -1.33
N LYS A 56 -14.94 -14.38 -2.17
CA LYS A 56 -15.37 -15.19 -3.32
C LYS A 56 -14.30 -15.34 -4.41
N ALA A 57 -13.59 -14.27 -4.75
CA ALA A 57 -12.53 -14.34 -5.77
C ALA A 57 -11.34 -15.18 -5.29
N LEU A 58 -10.96 -15.06 -4.02
CA LEU A 58 -9.91 -15.91 -3.43
C LEU A 58 -10.34 -17.37 -3.36
N THR A 59 -11.60 -17.67 -3.03
CA THR A 59 -12.11 -19.05 -3.04
C THR A 59 -12.04 -19.69 -4.44
N TYR A 60 -12.44 -18.97 -5.50
CA TYR A 60 -12.32 -19.49 -6.87
C TYR A 60 -10.87 -19.65 -7.31
N PHE A 61 -10.02 -18.72 -6.90
CA PHE A 61 -8.60 -18.80 -7.20
C PHE A 61 -7.93 -19.98 -6.49
N GLU A 62 -8.26 -20.22 -5.22
CA GLU A 62 -7.81 -21.38 -4.44
C GLU A 62 -8.21 -22.70 -5.11
N GLU A 63 -9.48 -22.86 -5.47
CA GLU A 63 -9.98 -24.05 -6.19
C GLU A 63 -9.21 -24.26 -7.50
N ARG A 64 -8.98 -23.19 -8.26
CA ARG A 64 -8.21 -23.26 -9.51
C ARG A 64 -6.75 -23.67 -9.30
N LEU A 65 -6.10 -23.21 -8.22
CA LEU A 65 -4.73 -23.63 -7.89
C LEU A 65 -4.65 -25.10 -7.50
N GLU A 66 -5.68 -25.62 -6.83
CA GLU A 66 -5.76 -27.04 -6.47
C GLU A 66 -5.96 -27.93 -7.70
N GLU A 67 -6.68 -27.45 -8.71
CA GLU A 67 -6.95 -28.16 -9.97
C GLU A 67 -5.84 -28.04 -11.02
N ASP A 68 -4.93 -27.06 -10.90
CA ASP A 68 -3.87 -26.82 -11.88
C ASP A 68 -2.72 -27.84 -11.75
N GLU A 69 -2.86 -28.97 -12.43
CA GLU A 69 -1.84 -30.02 -12.52
C GLU A 69 -0.52 -29.53 -13.15
N SER A 70 -0.54 -28.42 -13.91
CA SER A 70 0.64 -27.92 -14.60
C SER A 70 1.55 -27.06 -13.72
N GLY A 71 1.01 -26.54 -12.61
CA GLY A 71 1.65 -25.51 -11.80
C GLY A 71 1.82 -24.23 -12.63
N LEU A 72 1.24 -23.12 -12.20
CA LEU A 72 1.49 -21.84 -12.85
C LEU A 72 2.99 -21.53 -12.77
N GLY A 73 3.77 -21.88 -13.80
CA GLY A 73 5.24 -21.83 -13.69
C GLY A 73 5.81 -20.41 -13.53
N ARG A 74 5.02 -19.37 -13.83
CA ARG A 74 5.43 -17.95 -13.75
C ARG A 74 4.38 -17.09 -13.06
N LEU A 75 4.81 -16.15 -12.23
CA LEU A 75 3.90 -15.35 -11.41
C LEU A 75 2.90 -14.53 -12.24
N TYR A 76 3.27 -14.03 -13.43
CA TYR A 76 2.31 -13.31 -14.29
C TYR A 76 1.14 -14.20 -14.73
N ARG A 77 1.32 -15.53 -14.81
CA ARG A 77 0.23 -16.47 -15.11
C ARG A 77 -0.71 -16.60 -13.93
N ALA A 78 -0.19 -16.58 -12.70
CA ALA A 78 -1.00 -16.48 -11.49
C ALA A 78 -1.76 -15.16 -11.42
N ALA A 79 -1.13 -14.04 -11.81
CA ALA A 79 -1.82 -12.75 -11.92
C ALA A 79 -2.97 -12.79 -12.94
N ASN A 80 -2.76 -13.44 -14.10
CA ASN A 80 -3.82 -13.64 -15.10
C ASN A 80 -4.95 -14.52 -14.58
N ALA A 81 -4.64 -15.63 -13.94
CA ALA A 81 -5.64 -16.55 -13.37
C ALA A 81 -6.46 -15.84 -12.27
N LEU A 82 -5.83 -15.11 -11.36
CA LEU A 82 -6.53 -14.32 -10.35
C LEU A 82 -7.42 -13.25 -11.01
N ALA A 83 -6.94 -12.57 -12.05
CA ALA A 83 -7.73 -11.60 -12.79
C ALA A 83 -8.93 -12.21 -13.53
N GLU A 84 -8.81 -13.43 -14.04
CA GLU A 84 -9.93 -14.19 -14.63
C GLU A 84 -11.01 -14.47 -13.57
N GLU A 85 -10.62 -14.92 -12.39
CA GLU A 85 -11.57 -15.16 -11.29
C GLU A 85 -12.20 -13.85 -10.79
N MET A 86 -11.46 -12.73 -10.75
CA MET A 86 -12.02 -11.42 -10.44
C MET A 86 -13.11 -11.01 -11.45
N ARG A 87 -12.88 -11.22 -12.76
CA ARG A 87 -13.87 -10.92 -13.80
C ARG A 87 -15.08 -11.85 -13.73
N ARG A 88 -14.88 -13.10 -13.35
CA ARG A 88 -15.96 -14.05 -13.10
C ARG A 88 -16.86 -13.55 -11.97
N VAL A 89 -16.27 -13.21 -10.82
CA VAL A 89 -17.02 -12.65 -9.67
C VAL A 89 -17.74 -11.35 -10.06
N ARG A 90 -17.08 -10.48 -10.84
CA ARG A 90 -17.70 -9.26 -11.38
C ARG A 90 -18.94 -9.58 -12.21
N THR A 91 -18.84 -10.53 -13.14
CA THR A 91 -19.96 -10.96 -13.99
C THR A 91 -21.14 -11.46 -13.17
N GLU A 92 -20.87 -12.18 -12.07
CA GLU A 92 -21.89 -12.77 -11.22
C GLU A 92 -22.57 -11.74 -10.29
N ASP A 93 -21.81 -10.78 -9.73
CA ASP A 93 -22.27 -9.99 -8.59
C ASP A 93 -22.45 -8.48 -8.87
N GLU A 94 -21.81 -7.91 -9.91
CA GLU A 94 -21.79 -6.44 -10.15
C GLU A 94 -23.19 -5.85 -10.30
N HIS A 95 -24.10 -6.55 -10.99
CA HIS A 95 -25.48 -6.11 -11.16
C HIS A 95 -26.18 -5.91 -9.80
N TRP A 96 -26.08 -6.91 -8.92
CA TRP A 96 -26.75 -6.90 -7.62
C TRP A 96 -26.13 -5.89 -6.66
N LEU A 97 -24.80 -5.77 -6.67
CA LEU A 97 -24.08 -4.74 -5.92
C LEU A 97 -24.55 -3.35 -6.33
N THR A 98 -24.60 -3.06 -7.63
CA THR A 98 -24.99 -1.76 -8.16
C THR A 98 -26.42 -1.39 -7.78
N VAL A 99 -27.37 -2.33 -7.88
CA VAL A 99 -28.77 -2.11 -7.47
C VAL A 99 -28.89 -1.83 -5.97
N SER A 100 -28.01 -2.39 -5.14
CA SER A 100 -27.93 -2.12 -3.70
C SER A 100 -27.17 -0.83 -3.34
N GLY A 101 -26.64 -0.08 -4.32
CA GLY A 101 -25.85 1.13 -4.10
C GLY A 101 -24.39 0.89 -3.73
N LEU A 102 -23.88 -0.33 -3.96
CA LEU A 102 -22.48 -0.71 -3.78
C LEU A 102 -21.76 -0.73 -5.14
N ALA A 103 -20.45 -0.50 -5.14
CA ALA A 103 -19.62 -0.58 -6.34
C ALA A 103 -18.78 -1.86 -6.33
N PHE A 104 -18.49 -2.43 -7.51
CA PHE A 104 -17.49 -3.48 -7.63
C PHE A 104 -16.10 -2.89 -7.45
N ASP A 105 -15.58 -2.97 -6.23
CA ASP A 105 -14.28 -2.42 -5.83
C ASP A 105 -13.44 -3.56 -5.27
N LEU A 106 -12.70 -4.25 -6.13
CA LEU A 106 -11.77 -5.33 -5.77
C LEU A 106 -10.41 -5.03 -6.36
N HIS A 107 -9.45 -4.72 -5.50
CA HIS A 107 -8.05 -4.54 -5.87
C HIS A 107 -7.22 -5.63 -5.21
N CYS A 108 -6.29 -6.18 -5.98
CA CYS A 108 -5.36 -7.20 -5.50
C CYS A 108 -3.92 -6.81 -5.79
N VAL A 109 -3.00 -7.19 -4.90
CA VAL A 109 -1.56 -7.18 -5.19
C VAL A 109 -1.08 -8.61 -5.05
N ILE A 110 -0.46 -9.17 -6.08
CA ILE A 110 0.12 -10.52 -6.05
C ILE A 110 1.64 -10.41 -6.15
N GLY A 111 2.36 -11.04 -5.24
CA GLY A 111 3.82 -11.03 -5.19
C GLY A 111 4.39 -12.40 -4.89
N GLY A 112 5.56 -12.70 -5.43
CA GLY A 112 6.21 -14.00 -5.22
C GLY A 112 7.24 -14.33 -6.28
N GLN A 113 7.64 -15.60 -6.33
CA GLN A 113 8.48 -16.17 -7.36
C GLN A 113 8.02 -17.62 -7.56
N LEU A 114 7.74 -17.98 -8.82
CA LEU A 114 7.40 -19.34 -9.23
C LEU A 114 8.59 -19.95 -9.99
N GLN A 115 8.56 -21.27 -10.21
CA GLN A 115 9.69 -22.06 -10.69
C GLN A 115 10.40 -21.49 -11.93
N ASP A 116 9.66 -20.97 -12.90
CA ASP A 116 10.21 -20.47 -14.18
C ASP A 116 10.50 -18.96 -14.15
N ASP A 117 10.29 -18.26 -13.02
CA ASP A 117 10.63 -16.86 -12.86
C ASP A 117 12.12 -16.67 -12.55
N ASP A 118 12.76 -15.73 -13.23
CA ASP A 118 14.16 -15.37 -13.07
C ASP A 118 14.42 -14.42 -11.89
N GLU A 119 13.37 -13.74 -11.42
CA GLU A 119 13.39 -12.91 -10.22
C GLU A 119 12.00 -12.88 -9.57
N PRO A 120 11.87 -12.41 -8.32
CA PRO A 120 10.56 -12.18 -7.73
C PRO A 120 9.80 -11.05 -8.43
N HIS A 121 8.53 -11.27 -8.69
CA HIS A 121 7.65 -10.29 -9.31
C HIS A 121 6.57 -9.81 -8.34
N LEU A 122 6.01 -8.63 -8.62
CA LEU A 122 4.94 -8.04 -7.85
C LEU A 122 4.00 -7.29 -8.81
N TYR A 123 2.72 -7.63 -8.80
CA TYR A 123 1.73 -7.08 -9.73
C TYR A 123 0.57 -6.44 -8.96
N LEU A 124 0.14 -5.26 -9.41
CA LEU A 124 -1.12 -4.64 -9.02
C LEU A 124 -2.20 -5.04 -10.02
N ILE A 125 -3.26 -5.69 -9.56
CA ILE A 125 -4.43 -6.06 -10.36
C ILE A 125 -5.58 -5.11 -10.03
N TYR A 126 -6.10 -4.44 -11.06
CA TYR A 126 -7.22 -3.51 -10.97
C TYR A 126 -8.58 -4.24 -11.00
N PRO A 127 -9.69 -3.59 -10.58
CA PRO A 127 -11.04 -4.18 -10.61
C PRO A 127 -11.51 -4.66 -11.99
N GLU A 128 -10.92 -4.17 -13.08
CA GLU A 128 -11.18 -4.60 -14.46
C GLU A 128 -10.39 -5.86 -14.86
N GLY A 129 -9.51 -6.35 -13.98
CA GLY A 129 -8.65 -7.53 -14.17
C GLY A 129 -7.44 -7.27 -15.09
N ASN A 130 -7.18 -6.04 -15.51
CA ASN A 130 -5.86 -5.68 -16.04
C ASN A 130 -4.90 -5.46 -14.88
N TRP A 131 -3.60 -5.56 -15.14
CA TRP A 131 -2.58 -5.40 -14.12
C TRP A 131 -1.38 -4.63 -14.64
N VAL A 132 -0.61 -4.08 -13.70
CA VAL A 132 0.70 -3.47 -13.94
C VAL A 132 1.73 -4.13 -13.03
N GLU A 133 2.97 -4.22 -13.51
CA GLU A 133 4.08 -4.74 -12.73
C GLU A 133 4.74 -3.63 -11.92
N VAL A 134 5.08 -3.92 -10.66
CA VAL A 134 5.87 -3.05 -9.80
C VAL A 134 7.34 -3.22 -10.20
N GLN A 135 7.92 -2.14 -10.70
CA GLN A 135 9.30 -2.10 -11.22
C GLN A 135 10.18 -1.22 -10.34
N SER A 136 11.49 -1.25 -10.56
CA SER A 136 12.46 -0.46 -9.79
C SER A 136 12.21 1.06 -9.83
N GLY A 137 11.62 1.59 -10.90
CA GLY A 137 11.23 3.00 -11.01
C GLY A 137 10.03 3.41 -10.14
N THR A 138 9.16 2.44 -9.79
CA THR A 138 8.02 2.64 -8.90
C THR A 138 7.96 1.43 -7.94
N PRO A 139 8.85 1.35 -6.94
CA PRO A 139 9.16 0.11 -6.21
C PRO A 139 8.15 -0.27 -5.12
N TYR A 140 6.93 0.26 -5.19
CA TYR A 140 5.87 -0.08 -4.26
C TYR A 140 4.48 0.23 -4.83
N VAL A 141 3.46 -0.34 -4.19
CA VAL A 141 2.05 -0.07 -4.46
C VAL A 141 1.24 -0.13 -3.17
N ILE A 142 0.24 0.74 -3.05
CA ILE A 142 -0.74 0.69 -1.96
C ILE A 142 -2.14 0.45 -2.56
N ILE A 143 -2.89 -0.48 -1.98
CA ILE A 143 -4.32 -0.68 -2.27
C ILE A 143 -5.17 -0.36 -1.03
N GLY A 144 -6.39 0.16 -1.28
CA GLY A 144 -7.25 0.74 -0.26
C GLY A 144 -6.91 2.20 0.04
N GLU A 145 -6.73 2.56 1.31
CA GLU A 145 -6.48 3.92 1.78
C GLU A 145 -4.99 4.28 1.60
N SER A 146 -4.66 4.81 0.43
CA SER A 146 -3.28 5.10 0.04
C SER A 146 -2.78 6.50 0.39
N ARG A 147 -3.68 7.45 0.70
CA ARG A 147 -3.36 8.88 0.69
C ARG A 147 -2.43 9.30 1.83
N TYR A 148 -2.60 8.71 3.00
CA TYR A 148 -1.91 9.16 4.21
C TYR A 148 -0.47 8.63 4.31
N GLY A 149 -0.24 7.35 3.95
CA GLY A 149 1.08 6.73 4.01
C GLY A 149 1.99 7.06 2.81
N LYS A 150 1.40 7.36 1.64
CA LYS A 150 2.15 7.61 0.40
C LYS A 150 3.26 8.68 0.53
N PRO A 151 3.06 9.85 1.17
CA PRO A 151 4.08 10.89 1.28
C PRO A 151 5.37 10.48 2.01
N ILE A 152 5.32 9.47 2.90
CA ILE A 152 6.50 8.92 3.58
C ILE A 152 7.27 8.05 2.58
N LEU A 153 6.59 7.15 1.90
CA LEU A 153 7.20 6.26 0.90
C LEU A 153 7.82 7.05 -0.25
N ASP A 154 7.12 8.07 -0.78
CA ASP A 154 7.63 8.92 -1.86
C ASP A 154 8.92 9.68 -1.51
N ARG A 155 9.21 9.86 -0.21
CA ARG A 155 10.39 10.61 0.26
C ARG A 155 11.51 9.73 0.78
N ALA A 156 11.18 8.59 1.37
CA ALA A 156 12.14 7.77 2.12
C ALA A 156 12.49 6.44 1.44
N TRP A 157 11.56 5.88 0.65
CA TRP A 157 11.72 4.55 0.07
C TRP A 157 12.33 4.58 -1.34
N SER A 158 13.28 3.70 -1.60
CA SER A 158 13.87 3.48 -2.92
C SER A 158 14.27 2.02 -3.11
N TYR A 159 14.29 1.56 -4.37
CA TYR A 159 14.49 0.15 -4.74
C TYR A 159 15.84 -0.44 -4.28
N ASP A 160 16.86 0.40 -4.20
CA ASP A 160 18.24 0.06 -3.81
C ASP A 160 18.44 -0.07 -2.29
N GLN A 161 17.40 0.20 -1.50
CA GLN A 161 17.44 0.03 -0.06
C GLN A 161 17.11 -1.41 0.35
N PRO A 162 17.70 -1.91 1.46
CA PRO A 162 17.48 -3.27 1.93
C PRO A 162 16.06 -3.48 2.48
N LEU A 163 15.63 -4.74 2.62
CA LEU A 163 14.29 -5.12 3.12
C LEU A 163 13.99 -4.56 4.51
N VAL A 164 15.00 -4.35 5.35
CA VAL A 164 14.82 -3.73 6.67
C VAL A 164 14.33 -2.28 6.56
N ASN A 165 14.77 -1.54 5.53
CA ASN A 165 14.28 -0.20 5.26
C ASN A 165 12.86 -0.26 4.69
N ALA A 166 12.55 -1.23 3.83
CA ALA A 166 11.20 -1.45 3.34
C ALA A 166 10.23 -1.65 4.53
N LEU A 167 10.64 -2.47 5.51
CA LEU A 167 9.83 -2.72 6.71
C LEU A 167 9.66 -1.46 7.56
N ARG A 168 10.75 -0.71 7.79
CA ARG A 168 10.69 0.57 8.51
C ARG A 168 9.73 1.54 7.82
N ASP A 169 9.94 1.83 6.55
CA ASP A 169 9.19 2.84 5.81
C ASP A 169 7.74 2.42 5.59
N GLY A 170 7.49 1.12 5.37
CA GLY A 170 6.16 0.55 5.28
C GLY A 170 5.37 0.63 6.59
N LEU A 171 6.01 0.34 7.73
CA LEU A 171 5.37 0.48 9.05
C LEU A 171 5.10 1.95 9.41
N LEU A 172 5.98 2.88 9.01
CA LEU A 172 5.73 4.32 9.18
C LEU A 172 4.60 4.82 8.27
N ALA A 173 4.51 4.31 7.04
CA ALA A 173 3.40 4.60 6.13
C ALA A 173 2.07 4.06 6.69
N PHE A 174 2.09 2.88 7.29
CA PHE A 174 0.96 2.34 8.04
C PHE A 174 0.59 3.23 9.23
N ASP A 175 1.54 3.65 10.07
CA ASP A 175 1.28 4.51 11.23
C ASP A 175 0.65 5.85 10.85
N ALA A 176 1.13 6.50 9.78
CA ALA A 176 0.54 7.72 9.25
C ALA A 176 -0.92 7.50 8.79
N THR A 177 -1.19 6.35 8.19
CA THR A 177 -2.53 5.95 7.75
C THR A 177 -3.43 5.65 8.94
N PHE A 178 -2.98 4.85 9.90
CA PHE A 178 -3.68 4.55 11.14
C PHE A 178 -4.05 5.83 11.91
N THR A 179 -3.12 6.78 11.99
CA THR A 179 -3.34 8.04 12.73
C THR A 179 -4.46 8.89 12.11
N SER A 180 -4.70 8.76 10.79
CA SER A 180 -5.58 9.66 10.04
C SER A 180 -6.85 8.99 9.49
N ALA A 181 -6.88 7.67 9.35
CA ALA A 181 -8.00 6.88 8.85
C ALA A 181 -8.70 6.17 10.00
N SER A 182 -10.04 6.18 10.02
CA SER A 182 -10.83 5.59 11.12
C SER A 182 -10.91 4.06 11.08
N ASP A 183 -10.56 3.47 9.95
CA ASP A 183 -10.84 2.09 9.58
C ASP A 183 -9.59 1.33 9.12
N VAL A 184 -8.42 1.81 9.51
CA VAL A 184 -7.12 1.13 9.48
C VAL A 184 -6.62 1.07 10.91
N ASP A 185 -6.12 -0.08 11.38
CA ASP A 185 -5.71 -0.28 12.79
C ASP A 185 -4.83 -1.52 12.93
N PRO A 186 -3.95 -1.59 13.96
CA PRO A 186 -3.30 -2.84 14.32
C PRO A 186 -4.32 -3.93 14.71
N PRO A 187 -3.94 -5.21 14.62
CA PRO A 187 -2.64 -5.70 14.18
C PRO A 187 -2.41 -5.59 12.68
N VAL A 188 -1.14 -5.68 12.28
CA VAL A 188 -0.73 -5.77 10.87
C VAL A 188 -0.12 -7.13 10.59
N ASP A 189 -0.51 -7.74 9.48
CA ASP A 189 0.13 -8.92 8.94
C ASP A 189 1.24 -8.47 7.98
N CYS A 190 2.44 -8.99 8.15
CA CYS A 190 3.60 -8.73 7.29
C CYS A 190 4.07 -10.02 6.62
N VAL A 191 4.43 -9.91 5.35
CA VAL A 191 5.02 -10.99 4.57
C VAL A 191 6.38 -10.55 4.05
N LEU A 192 7.37 -11.42 4.23
CA LEU A 192 8.72 -11.28 3.69
C LEU A 192 9.02 -12.39 2.70
N TYR A 193 9.49 -12.01 1.52
CA TYR A 193 10.01 -12.93 0.50
C TYR A 193 11.41 -12.48 0.11
N ARG A 194 12.40 -13.38 0.16
CA ARG A 194 13.77 -13.10 -0.30
C ARG A 194 14.02 -13.76 -1.66
N ASN A 195 14.79 -13.11 -2.52
CA ASN A 195 15.15 -13.65 -3.84
C ASN A 195 15.60 -15.11 -3.74
N ASP A 196 15.09 -15.94 -4.66
CA ASP A 196 15.47 -17.33 -4.85
C ASP A 196 15.27 -18.23 -3.62
N SER A 197 14.55 -17.73 -2.60
CA SER A 197 14.29 -18.50 -1.38
C SER A 197 13.13 -19.47 -1.55
N TYR A 198 12.22 -19.21 -2.50
CA TYR A 198 10.96 -19.91 -2.68
C TYR A 198 10.24 -20.18 -1.34
N HIS A 199 10.31 -19.19 -0.46
CA HIS A 199 9.73 -19.27 0.87
C HIS A 199 9.16 -17.93 1.32
N VAL A 200 7.90 -17.97 1.75
CA VAL A 200 7.19 -16.84 2.33
C VAL A 200 7.25 -16.93 3.85
N SER A 201 7.78 -15.89 4.50
CA SER A 201 7.71 -15.73 5.96
C SER A 201 6.59 -14.75 6.30
N GLU A 202 5.52 -15.25 6.94
CA GLU A 202 4.40 -14.43 7.43
C GLU A 202 4.54 -14.21 8.95
N ARG A 203 4.34 -12.97 9.40
CA ARG A 203 4.26 -12.64 10.83
C ARG A 203 3.28 -11.50 11.08
N ARG A 204 2.46 -11.66 12.13
CA ARG A 204 1.62 -10.60 12.68
C ARG A 204 2.40 -9.77 13.70
N PHE A 205 2.21 -8.46 13.65
CA PHE A 205 2.67 -7.51 14.66
C PHE A 205 1.48 -6.80 15.30
N ASP A 206 1.41 -6.87 16.63
CA ASP A 206 0.35 -6.24 17.42
C ASP A 206 0.72 -4.78 17.76
N ALA A 207 -0.20 -4.05 18.39
CA ALA A 207 0.02 -2.65 18.75
C ALA A 207 1.27 -2.44 19.64
N ASP A 208 1.56 -3.39 20.53
CA ASP A 208 2.72 -3.34 21.43
C ASP A 208 4.05 -3.49 20.67
N ASP A 209 4.09 -4.35 19.64
CA ASP A 209 5.27 -4.51 18.78
C ASP A 209 5.60 -3.21 18.04
N LEU A 210 4.56 -2.46 17.66
CA LEU A 210 4.69 -1.22 16.90
C LEU A 210 4.95 0.01 17.80
N ALA A 211 4.63 -0.07 19.09
CA ALA A 211 4.61 1.07 20.00
C ALA A 211 5.94 1.83 20.03
N VAL A 212 7.07 1.12 20.08
CA VAL A 212 8.41 1.73 20.16
C VAL A 212 8.73 2.55 18.91
N LEU A 213 8.44 2.01 17.71
CA LEU A 213 8.67 2.73 16.45
C LEU A 213 7.79 3.97 16.35
N ARG A 214 6.52 3.84 16.74
CA ARG A 214 5.53 4.93 16.70
C ARG A 214 5.89 6.06 17.66
N GLU A 215 6.30 5.74 18.89
CA GLU A 215 6.73 6.73 19.88
C GLU A 215 7.97 7.48 19.40
N TYR A 216 8.98 6.74 18.91
CA TYR A 216 10.19 7.31 18.34
C TYR A 216 9.86 8.27 17.19
N TRP A 217 9.06 7.82 16.22
CA TRP A 217 8.73 8.60 15.04
C TRP A 217 7.91 9.85 15.39
N GLY A 218 6.90 9.71 16.25
CA GLY A 218 6.09 10.83 16.71
C GLY A 218 6.93 11.89 17.43
N SER A 219 7.92 11.46 18.22
CA SER A 219 8.86 12.36 18.89
C SER A 219 9.76 13.09 17.88
N ALA A 220 10.37 12.33 16.96
CA ALA A 220 11.25 12.88 15.94
C ALA A 220 10.54 13.90 15.03
N LEU A 221 9.29 13.63 14.64
CA LEU A 221 8.48 14.54 13.84
C LEU A 221 8.22 15.86 14.57
N ARG A 222 7.83 15.82 15.84
CA ARG A 222 7.60 17.04 16.64
C ARG A 222 8.87 17.88 16.73
N SER A 223 10.00 17.25 17.05
CA SER A 223 11.30 17.95 17.09
C SER A 223 11.66 18.57 15.74
N ALA A 224 11.51 17.84 14.64
CA ALA A 224 11.81 18.36 13.30
C ALA A 224 10.91 19.54 12.90
N VAL A 225 9.64 19.54 13.31
CA VAL A 225 8.71 20.66 13.08
C VAL A 225 9.10 21.87 13.92
N ASP A 226 9.45 21.67 15.20
CA ASP A 226 9.89 22.76 16.08
C ASP A 226 11.21 23.38 15.58
N ASP A 227 12.15 22.55 15.10
CA ASP A 227 13.42 22.98 14.53
C ASP A 227 13.26 23.77 13.21
N ALA A 228 12.10 23.70 12.56
CA ALA A 228 11.80 24.48 11.36
C ALA A 228 11.40 25.94 11.67
N VAL A 229 11.10 26.28 12.93
CA VAL A 229 10.66 27.64 13.32
C VAL A 229 11.63 28.73 12.88
N PRO A 230 12.95 28.63 13.12
CA PRO A 230 13.90 29.65 12.66
C PRO A 230 13.95 29.82 11.14
N LEU A 231 13.62 28.78 10.37
CA LEU A 231 13.61 28.82 8.91
C LEU A 231 12.42 29.62 8.36
N ILE A 232 11.31 29.67 9.11
CA ILE A 232 10.11 30.41 8.73
C ILE A 232 10.03 31.81 9.34
N THR A 233 10.84 32.13 10.37
CA THR A 233 10.83 33.47 11.00
C THR A 233 11.00 34.60 9.98
N PRO A 234 11.92 34.54 9.00
CA PRO A 234 12.03 35.60 8.00
C PRO A 234 10.77 35.76 7.13
N LEU A 235 10.04 34.67 6.87
CA LEU A 235 8.77 34.72 6.14
C LEU A 235 7.68 35.37 6.99
N MET A 236 7.67 35.13 8.30
CA MET A 236 6.77 35.81 9.24
C MET A 236 7.09 37.30 9.32
N ASP A 237 8.37 37.66 9.47
CA ASP A 237 8.81 39.06 9.49
C ASP A 237 8.42 39.80 8.20
N ALA A 238 8.48 39.12 7.05
CA ALA A 238 8.04 39.68 5.77
C ALA A 238 6.52 39.86 5.70
N LEU A 239 5.74 38.95 6.30
CA LEU A 239 4.28 39.10 6.42
C LEU A 239 3.91 40.27 7.34
N ASP A 240 4.62 40.44 8.45
CA ASP A 240 4.41 41.56 9.40
C ASP A 240 4.70 42.93 8.78
N GLN A 241 5.63 43.00 7.82
CA GLN A 241 5.95 44.23 7.08
C GLN A 241 4.87 44.64 6.06
N GLY A 242 3.95 43.74 5.71
CA GLY A 242 2.91 43.98 4.71
C GLY A 242 3.44 44.09 3.27
N PRO A 243 2.58 44.36 2.28
CA PRO A 243 3.00 44.47 0.89
C PRO A 243 4.03 45.58 0.72
N GLN A 244 5.17 45.28 0.08
CA GLN A 244 6.11 46.32 -0.36
C GLN A 244 5.37 47.24 -1.33
N HIS A 245 5.03 48.46 -0.89
CA HIS A 245 4.44 49.46 -1.78
C HIS A 245 5.41 49.70 -2.94
N PRO A 246 5.03 49.40 -4.21
CA PRO A 246 5.81 49.89 -5.33
C PRO A 246 5.72 51.41 -5.30
N ASP A 247 6.88 52.04 -5.44
CA ASP A 247 7.15 53.47 -5.30
C ASP A 247 5.95 54.39 -5.49
N ARG A 248 5.74 55.26 -4.50
CA ARG A 248 5.03 56.53 -4.70
C ARG A 248 5.64 57.21 -5.92
N ILE A 249 4.93 57.20 -7.04
CA ILE A 249 5.19 58.04 -8.20
C ILE A 249 5.30 59.48 -7.66
N SER A 250 6.53 60.00 -7.66
CA SER A 250 6.77 61.40 -7.31
C SER A 250 5.96 62.28 -8.26
N PRO A 251 5.21 63.29 -7.78
CA PRO A 251 4.47 64.16 -8.66
C PRO A 251 5.47 64.93 -9.52
N VAL A 252 5.43 64.70 -10.83
CA VAL A 252 6.11 65.53 -11.83
C VAL A 252 5.58 66.95 -11.64
N ARG A 253 6.42 67.86 -11.14
CA ARG A 253 6.12 69.28 -11.15
C ARG A 253 6.14 69.75 -12.61
N PRO A 254 5.08 70.40 -13.12
CA PRO A 254 5.18 71.06 -14.42
C PRO A 254 6.11 72.26 -14.30
N SER A 255 7.14 72.30 -15.14
CA SER A 255 7.95 73.49 -15.39
C SER A 255 7.13 74.52 -16.20
N ALA A 256 7.41 75.79 -15.92
CA ALA A 256 6.77 77.02 -16.39
C ALA A 256 6.42 77.08 -17.88
#